data_AF-A0A354I7E2-F1
#
_entry.id   AF-A0A354I7E2-F1
#
_cell.length_a   1.000
_cell.length_b   1.000
_cell.length_c   1.000
_cell.angle_alpha   90.00
_cell.angle_beta   90.00
_cell.angle_gamma   90.00
#
_symmetry.space_group_name_H-M   'P 1'
#
loop_
_entity.id
_entity.type
_entity.pdbx_description
1 polymer ?
#
loop_
_entity_poly.entity_id
_entity_poly.type
_entity_poly.pdbx_seq_one_letter_code
_entity_poly.pdbx_strand_id
1 'polypeptide(L)'
;TWEKWEHSSYEPDLVLINLGTNDASYTREIPERNEEFKKAYIVFLTRIHTLHPASKILCMGGTMDQRLCGTIDSAVKEFQKNNSDAVIEFLALPPQKEEEGFGTFWHPTEATQRKTADVVIAKAKEMMGW
;
A
#
# COMPACT_ATOMS: atom_id res chain seq x y z
N THR A 1 26.96 -6.93 -11.05
CA THR A 1 26.60 -5.58 -11.50
C THR A 1 25.10 -5.43 -11.39
N TRP A 2 24.59 -4.22 -11.22
CA TRP A 2 23.15 -3.94 -11.26
C TRP A 2 22.82 -3.26 -12.58
N GLU A 3 21.59 -3.44 -13.06
CA GLU A 3 21.05 -2.79 -14.25
C GLU A 3 19.76 -2.07 -13.90
N LYS A 4 19.41 -1.05 -14.69
CA LYS A 4 18.12 -0.38 -14.54
C LYS A 4 17.03 -1.28 -15.11
N TRP A 5 15.97 -1.52 -14.34
CA TRP A 5 14.82 -2.29 -14.80
C TRP A 5 14.16 -1.63 -16.03
N GLU A 6 13.88 -2.44 -17.05
CA GLU A 6 13.16 -2.01 -18.25
C GLU A 6 11.65 -2.19 -18.02
N HIS A 7 10.97 -1.12 -17.62
CA HIS A 7 9.54 -1.17 -17.24
C HIS A 7 8.63 -1.60 -18.39
N SER A 8 9.02 -1.36 -19.65
CA SER A 8 8.23 -1.80 -20.80
C SER A 8 8.23 -3.32 -21.02
N SER A 9 9.11 -4.06 -20.32
CA SER A 9 9.16 -5.52 -20.40
C SER A 9 8.01 -6.23 -19.67
N TYR A 10 7.28 -5.53 -18.80
CA TYR A 10 6.14 -6.08 -18.08
C TYR A 10 5.16 -4.98 -17.67
N GLU A 11 3.91 -5.09 -18.11
CA GLU A 11 2.81 -4.21 -17.71
C GLU A 11 1.86 -4.98 -16.76
N PRO A 12 1.77 -4.59 -15.47
CA PRO A 12 0.87 -5.23 -14.53
C PRO A 12 -0.58 -4.75 -14.73
N ASP A 13 -1.56 -5.63 -14.55
CA ASP A 13 -2.97 -5.21 -14.46
C ASP A 13 -3.27 -4.48 -13.14
N LEU A 14 -2.61 -4.91 -12.05
CA LEU A 14 -2.81 -4.40 -10.69
C LEU A 14 -1.47 -4.29 -9.95
N VAL A 15 -1.20 -3.12 -9.36
CA VAL A 15 -0.05 -2.87 -8.49
C VAL A 15 -0.52 -2.85 -7.03
N LEU A 16 0.02 -3.75 -6.22
CA LEU A 16 -0.24 -3.83 -4.78
C LEU A 16 0.88 -3.13 -4.00
N ILE A 17 0.55 -2.12 -3.19
CA ILE A 17 1.52 -1.38 -2.38
C ILE A 17 1.21 -1.61 -0.90
N ASN A 18 2.16 -2.16 -0.15
CA ASN A 18 2.07 -2.32 1.31
C ASN A 18 3.29 -1.66 1.96
N LEU A 19 3.24 -0.34 2.12
CA LEU A 19 4.32 0.49 2.65
C LEU A 19 3.77 1.46 3.69
N GLY A 20 4.61 1.84 4.65
CA GLY A 20 4.28 2.78 5.74
C GLY A 20 4.60 2.27 7.14
N THR A 21 4.71 0.95 7.35
CA THR A 21 5.01 0.39 8.68
C THR A 21 6.32 0.94 9.26
N ASN A 22 7.37 1.03 8.44
CA ASN A 22 8.64 1.59 8.87
C ASN A 22 8.57 3.11 9.07
N ASP A 23 7.87 3.82 8.18
CA ASP A 23 7.67 5.26 8.27
C ASP A 23 6.96 5.66 9.58
N ALA A 24 6.04 4.84 10.08
CA ALA A 24 5.38 5.07 11.36
C ALA A 24 6.38 5.18 12.55
N SER A 25 7.56 4.56 12.44
CA SER A 25 8.63 4.68 13.45
C SER A 25 9.33 6.06 13.41
N TYR A 26 9.33 6.72 12.25
CA TYR A 26 9.82 8.08 12.04
C TYR A 26 8.74 9.13 12.35
N THR A 27 7.54 8.97 11.79
CA THR A 27 6.50 10.00 11.86
C THR A 27 5.94 10.15 13.27
N ARG A 28 5.72 9.04 13.98
CA ARG A 28 5.24 9.02 15.37
C ARG A 28 4.02 9.91 15.61
N GLU A 29 3.12 9.96 14.63
CA GLU A 29 1.89 10.77 14.64
C GLU A 29 2.13 12.29 14.74
N ILE A 30 3.37 12.75 14.51
CA ILE A 30 3.71 14.17 14.41
C ILE A 30 3.11 14.69 13.10
N PRO A 31 2.20 15.69 13.13
CA PRO A 31 1.45 16.13 11.95
C PRO A 31 2.33 16.50 10.76
N GLU A 32 3.42 17.22 11.01
CA GLU A 32 4.36 17.66 9.97
C GLU A 32 5.04 16.48 9.27
N ARG A 33 5.41 15.44 10.03
CA ARG A 33 6.05 14.24 9.48
C ARG A 33 5.07 13.33 8.76
N ASN A 34 3.82 13.26 9.24
CA ASN A 34 2.76 12.57 8.51
C ASN A 34 2.50 13.25 7.16
N GLU A 35 2.55 14.58 7.11
CA GLU A 35 2.42 15.33 5.86
C GLU A 35 3.63 15.14 4.92
N GLU A 36 4.86 15.06 5.46
CA GLU A 36 6.05 14.67 4.68
C GLU A 36 5.89 13.28 4.06
N PHE A 37 5.47 12.30 4.85
CA PHE A 37 5.18 10.94 4.38
C PHE A 37 4.11 10.95 3.29
N LYS A 38 3.00 11.66 3.51
CA LYS A 38 1.90 11.79 2.53
C LYS A 38 2.41 12.31 1.18
N LYS A 39 3.21 13.39 1.19
CA LYS A 39 3.79 13.97 -0.03
C LYS A 39 4.72 12.99 -0.74
N ALA A 40 5.59 12.31 -0.01
CA ALA A 40 6.47 11.29 -0.58
C ALA A 40 5.69 10.11 -1.18
N TYR A 41 4.62 9.69 -0.52
CA TYR A 41 3.72 8.63 -0.99
C TYR A 41 3.02 9.04 -2.30
N ILE A 42 2.52 10.28 -2.39
CA ILE A 42 1.92 10.81 -3.63
C ILE A 42 2.94 10.84 -4.77
N VAL A 43 4.18 11.28 -4.52
CA VAL A 43 5.25 11.24 -5.53
C VAL A 43 5.52 9.81 -6.03
N PHE A 44 5.48 8.84 -5.12
CA PHE A 44 5.63 7.43 -5.48
C PHE A 44 4.47 6.92 -6.34
N LEU A 45 3.23 7.25 -5.99
CA LEU A 45 2.04 6.92 -6.79
C LEU A 45 2.10 7.52 -8.18
N THR A 46 2.48 8.80 -8.29
CA THR A 46 2.68 9.48 -9.58
C THR A 46 3.71 8.75 -10.44
N ARG A 47 4.81 8.30 -9.85
CA ARG A 47 5.83 7.53 -10.57
C ARG A 47 5.30 6.20 -11.08
N ILE A 48 4.56 5.44 -10.26
CA ILE A 48 3.95 4.17 -10.69
C ILE A 48 3.00 4.42 -11.84
N HIS A 49 2.06 5.36 -11.69
CA HIS A 49 1.07 5.65 -12.71
C HIS A 49 1.69 6.18 -14.01
N THR A 50 2.79 6.92 -13.93
CA THR A 50 3.52 7.38 -15.14
C THR A 50 4.19 6.23 -15.88
N LEU A 51 4.70 5.23 -15.16
CA LEU A 51 5.37 4.07 -15.75
C LEU A 51 4.36 3.03 -16.27
N HIS A 52 3.23 2.91 -15.58
CA HIS A 52 2.19 1.91 -15.83
C HIS A 52 0.79 2.57 -15.78
N PRO A 53 0.45 3.39 -16.79
CA PRO A 53 -0.78 4.19 -16.77
C PRO A 53 -2.06 3.35 -16.86
N ALA A 54 -1.98 2.13 -17.38
CA ALA A 54 -3.11 1.22 -17.49
C ALA A 54 -3.36 0.42 -16.19
N SER A 55 -2.36 0.30 -15.31
CA SER A 55 -2.49 -0.46 -14.07
C SER A 55 -3.46 0.20 -13.11
N LYS A 56 -4.28 -0.63 -12.47
CA LYS A 56 -4.97 -0.24 -11.23
C LYS A 56 -3.98 -0.27 -10.06
N ILE A 57 -4.21 0.53 -9.03
CA ILE A 57 -3.33 0.58 -7.85
C ILE A 57 -4.15 0.29 -6.57
N LEU A 58 -3.72 -0.67 -5.78
CA LEU A 58 -4.29 -0.94 -4.46
C LEU A 58 -3.25 -0.66 -3.38
N CYS A 59 -3.43 0.43 -2.66
CA CYS A 59 -2.64 0.78 -1.48
C CYS A 59 -3.18 0.05 -0.26
N MET A 60 -2.30 -0.53 0.53
CA MET A 60 -2.65 -1.38 1.66
C MET A 60 -1.76 -1.06 2.85
N GLY A 61 -2.27 -1.28 4.05
CA GLY A 61 -1.49 -1.12 5.27
C GLY A 61 -2.34 -1.42 6.50
N GLY A 62 -1.70 -1.74 7.62
CA GLY A 62 -2.40 -1.91 8.90
C GLY A 62 -2.08 -3.20 9.66
N THR A 63 -1.53 -4.22 9.01
CA THR A 63 -1.30 -5.52 9.68
C THR A 63 -0.36 -5.41 10.88
N MET A 64 0.77 -4.72 10.73
CA MET A 64 1.72 -4.52 11.84
C MET A 64 1.52 -3.19 12.58
N ASP A 65 1.02 -2.17 11.88
CA ASP A 65 0.88 -0.82 12.42
C ASP A 65 -0.20 -0.05 11.66
N GLN A 66 -1.17 0.50 12.39
CA GLN A 66 -2.31 1.21 11.81
C GLN A 66 -2.17 2.74 11.81
N ARG A 67 -1.12 3.30 12.44
CA ARG A 67 -0.98 4.75 12.66
C ARG A 67 -1.00 5.58 11.37
N LEU A 68 -0.46 5.04 10.27
CA LEU A 68 -0.43 5.73 8.98
C LEU A 68 -1.58 5.37 8.04
N CYS A 69 -2.53 4.51 8.42
CA CYS A 69 -3.66 4.13 7.56
C CYS A 69 -4.46 5.35 7.08
N GLY A 70 -4.77 6.28 8.00
CA GLY A 70 -5.47 7.52 7.63
C GLY A 70 -4.66 8.44 6.71
N THR A 71 -3.34 8.48 6.87
CA THR A 71 -2.45 9.26 6.01
C THR A 71 -2.33 8.66 4.61
N ILE A 72 -2.27 7.33 4.49
CA ILE A 72 -2.25 6.61 3.21
C ILE A 72 -3.59 6.81 2.48
N ASP A 73 -4.73 6.65 3.16
CA ASP A 73 -6.05 6.92 2.59
C ASP A 73 -6.17 8.37 2.10
N SER A 74 -5.67 9.34 2.87
CA SER A 74 -5.62 10.74 2.46
C SER A 74 -4.75 10.95 1.21
N ALA A 75 -3.58 10.30 1.13
CA ALA A 75 -2.71 10.35 -0.05
C ALA A 75 -3.41 9.79 -1.29
N VAL A 76 -4.07 8.64 -1.15
CA VAL A 76 -4.83 7.99 -2.24
C VAL A 76 -5.95 8.89 -2.75
N LYS A 77 -6.76 9.47 -1.85
CA LYS A 77 -7.86 10.37 -2.22
C LYS A 77 -7.34 11.64 -2.91
N GLU A 78 -6.24 12.21 -2.44
CA GLU A 78 -5.63 13.38 -3.08
C GLU A 78 -5.06 13.04 -4.45
N PHE A 79 -4.36 11.92 -4.58
CA PHE A 79 -3.85 11.44 -5.86
C PHE A 79 -4.98 11.20 -6.87
N GLN A 80 -6.04 10.50 -6.47
CA GLN A 80 -7.21 10.23 -7.31
C GLN A 80 -7.93 11.51 -7.75
N LYS A 81 -8.02 12.51 -6.86
CA LYS A 81 -8.61 13.82 -7.19
C LYS A 81 -7.82 14.55 -8.29
N ASN A 82 -6.50 14.41 -8.29
CA ASN A 82 -5.62 15.07 -9.25
C ASN A 82 -5.39 14.26 -10.54
N ASN A 83 -5.76 12.98 -10.55
CA ASN A 83 -5.61 12.06 -11.69
C ASN A 83 -6.94 11.30 -11.86
N SER A 84 -7.92 11.96 -12.49
CA SER A 84 -9.28 11.43 -12.61
C SER A 84 -9.39 10.14 -13.42
N ASP A 85 -8.38 9.83 -14.23
CA ASP A 85 -8.25 8.64 -15.06
C ASP A 85 -7.60 7.46 -14.34
N ALA A 86 -6.87 7.70 -13.25
CA ALA A 86 -6.32 6.64 -12.43
C ALA A 86 -7.44 5.84 -11.73
N VAL A 87 -7.25 4.53 -11.56
CA VAL A 87 -8.11 3.71 -10.70
C VAL A 87 -7.29 3.26 -9.50
N ILE A 88 -7.48 3.93 -8.37
CA ILE A 88 -6.74 3.67 -7.13
C ILE A 88 -7.67 3.54 -5.93
N GLU A 89 -7.35 2.61 -5.03
CA GLU A 89 -8.07 2.43 -3.78
C GLU A 89 -7.12 2.21 -2.59
N PHE A 90 -7.62 2.47 -1.39
CA PHE A 90 -6.97 2.13 -0.14
C PHE A 90 -7.72 0.99 0.57
N LEU A 91 -6.98 -0.01 1.03
CA LEU A 91 -7.47 -1.13 1.82
C LEU A 91 -6.75 -1.16 3.17
N ALA A 92 -7.48 -0.84 4.24
CA ALA A 92 -7.01 -1.08 5.60
C ALA A 92 -6.96 -2.59 5.86
N LEU A 93 -5.77 -3.10 6.16
CA LEU A 93 -5.56 -4.49 6.51
C LEU A 93 -5.86 -4.73 8.00
N PRO A 94 -6.41 -5.91 8.35
CA PRO A 94 -6.66 -6.24 9.75
C PRO A 94 -5.35 -6.30 10.54
N PRO A 95 -5.31 -5.80 11.79
CA PRO A 95 -4.13 -5.91 12.62
C PRO A 95 -3.87 -7.38 12.99
N GLN A 96 -2.59 -7.74 13.06
CA GLN A 96 -2.17 -9.05 13.56
C GLN A 96 -2.63 -9.24 15.01
N LYS A 97 -3.04 -10.46 15.35
CA LYS A 97 -3.63 -10.77 16.64
C LYS A 97 -2.71 -11.64 17.49
N GLU A 98 -2.71 -11.41 18.80
CA GLU A 98 -1.89 -12.19 19.73
C GLU A 98 -2.25 -13.69 19.69
N GLU A 99 -3.53 -14.03 19.49
CA GLU A 99 -3.97 -15.43 19.36
C GLU A 99 -3.36 -16.19 18.15
N GLU A 100 -2.88 -15.47 17.14
CA GLU A 100 -2.22 -16.03 15.95
C GLU A 100 -0.70 -16.09 16.09
N GLY A 101 -0.20 -15.59 17.24
CA GLY A 101 1.21 -15.42 17.52
C GLY A 101 1.87 -14.32 16.71
N PHE A 102 3.15 -14.09 17.00
CA PHE A 102 4.00 -13.21 16.22
C PHE A 102 5.24 -13.99 15.76
N GLY A 103 5.65 -13.76 14.51
CA GLY A 103 6.90 -14.24 13.98
C GLY A 103 8.09 -13.45 14.51
N THR A 104 9.26 -13.69 13.92
CA THR A 104 10.51 -13.01 14.28
C THR A 104 10.35 -11.49 14.21
N PHE A 105 10.83 -10.77 15.23
CA PHE A 105 10.75 -9.30 15.30
C PHE A 105 9.33 -8.75 15.10
N TRP A 106 8.32 -9.44 15.65
CA TRP A 106 6.91 -9.03 15.57
C TRP A 106 6.31 -9.07 14.16
N HIS A 107 6.97 -9.71 13.20
CA HIS A 107 6.41 -9.86 11.85
C HIS A 107 5.22 -10.83 11.85
N PRO A 108 4.27 -10.69 10.92
CA PRO A 108 3.10 -11.56 10.84
C PRO A 108 3.49 -13.04 10.67
N THR A 109 2.77 -13.93 11.35
CA THR A 109 2.93 -15.39 11.17
C THR A 109 2.34 -15.86 9.84
N GLU A 110 2.59 -17.11 9.45
CA GLU A 110 1.95 -17.71 8.27
C GLU A 110 0.40 -17.63 8.37
N ALA A 111 -0.15 -17.86 9.56
CA ALA A 111 -1.59 -17.79 9.80
C ALA A 111 -2.14 -16.38 9.54
N THR A 112 -1.47 -15.34 10.04
CA THR A 112 -1.85 -13.95 9.78
C THR A 112 -1.67 -13.59 8.31
N GLN A 113 -0.56 -14.01 7.66
CA GLN A 113 -0.33 -13.77 6.24
C GLN A 113 -1.43 -14.38 5.36
N ARG A 114 -1.87 -15.60 5.66
CA ARG A 114 -2.95 -16.29 4.93
C ARG A 114 -4.27 -15.53 5.04
N LYS A 115 -4.64 -15.10 6.23
CA LYS A 115 -5.86 -14.29 6.45
C LYS A 115 -5.79 -12.93 5.75
N THR A 116 -4.64 -12.26 5.80
CA THR A 116 -4.41 -11.01 5.07
C THR A 116 -4.52 -11.24 3.57
N ALA A 117 -3.98 -12.34 3.04
CA ALA A 117 -4.10 -12.70 1.63
C ALA A 117 -5.57 -12.90 1.21
N ASP A 118 -6.41 -13.54 2.02
CA ASP A 118 -7.83 -13.71 1.73
C ASP A 118 -8.55 -12.35 1.56
N VAL A 119 -8.24 -11.39 2.43
CA VAL A 119 -8.78 -10.01 2.36
C VAL A 119 -8.30 -9.30 1.10
N VAL A 120 -7.00 -9.39 0.78
CA VAL A 120 -6.41 -8.75 -0.40
C VAL A 120 -6.95 -9.36 -1.69
N ILE A 121 -7.08 -10.69 -1.77
CA ILE A 121 -7.63 -11.39 -2.93
C ILE A 121 -9.07 -10.98 -3.17
N ALA A 122 -9.89 -10.92 -2.12
CA ALA A 122 -11.28 -10.49 -2.25
C ALA A 122 -11.38 -9.07 -2.84
N LYS A 123 -10.56 -8.13 -2.33
CA LYS A 123 -10.55 -6.75 -2.84
C LYS A 123 -9.99 -6.66 -4.26
N ALA A 124 -8.94 -7.41 -4.59
CA ALA A 124 -8.37 -7.45 -5.93
C ALA A 124 -9.41 -7.97 -6.95
N LYS A 125 -10.15 -9.03 -6.62
CA LYS A 125 -11.22 -9.56 -7.47
C LYS A 125 -12.33 -8.54 -7.70
N GLU A 126 -12.79 -7.88 -6.64
CA GLU A 126 -13.79 -6.81 -6.72
C GLU A 126 -13.31 -5.68 -7.66
N MET A 127 -12.10 -5.17 -7.42
CA MET A 127 -11.54 -4.03 -8.15
C MET A 127 -11.27 -4.38 -9.62
N MET A 128 -10.85 -5.61 -9.91
CA MET A 128 -10.44 -6.03 -11.25
C MET A 128 -11.56 -6.70 -12.06
N GLY A 129 -12.61 -7.20 -11.41
CA GLY A 129 -13.61 -8.06 -12.05
C GLY A 129 -13.07 -9.46 -12.38
N TRP A 130 -12.16 -9.99 -11.56
CA TRP A 130 -11.55 -11.32 -11.69
C TRP A 130 -12.34 -12.44 -11.01
#